data_AF-A0A6J0VAC9-F1
#
_entry.id   AF-A0A6J0VAC9-F1
#
_cell.length_a   1.000
_cell.length_b   1.000
_cell.length_c   1.000
_cell.angle_alpha   90.00
_cell.angle_beta   90.00
_cell.angle_gamma   90.00
#
_symmetry.space_group_name_H-M   'P 1'
#
loop_
_entity.id
_entity.type
_entity.pdbx_description
1 polymer ?
#
loop_
_entity_poly.entity_id
_entity_poly.type
_entity_poly.pdbx_seq_one_letter_code
_entity_poly.pdbx_strand_id
1 'polypeptide(L)'
;MASLKEGSSQEQYCKGWEEDKDLKSWLQPVPGDEGKAACGSCACELPADHAHLQQHMATAEHQTSTTPACSQPLADGGLIVSKSSGPADATEAFCSSPDSLKTKEEDKAMMANGLGKPAGAFRFSAEPTLEDIRSLQSAFTQERGWGRYHQPRNLLLALVGEVGELAELFQWREEAPEGLPGWTVSEREALSDELSDVLIYLVALADKCHVDLPAAALRKIDKNRLKYPAEKVYGSSKKYTEYQN
;
A
#
# COMPACT_ATOMS: atom_id res chain seq x y z
N MET A 1 26.00 -21.78 33.45
CA MET A 1 25.53 -21.84 32.05
C MET A 1 24.60 -20.66 31.86
N ALA A 2 25.08 -19.62 31.19
CA ALA A 2 24.37 -18.35 31.04
C ALA A 2 23.34 -18.46 29.90
N SER A 3 22.07 -18.23 30.22
CA SER A 3 21.00 -17.98 29.25
C SER A 3 21.26 -16.65 28.55
N LEU A 4 21.48 -16.71 27.24
CA LEU A 4 21.38 -15.55 26.37
C LEU A 4 19.90 -15.20 26.23
N LYS A 5 19.51 -14.07 26.82
CA LYS A 5 18.28 -13.36 26.49
C LYS A 5 18.58 -12.56 25.22
N GLU A 6 17.90 -12.87 24.12
CA GLU A 6 17.87 -11.97 22.97
C GLU A 6 17.07 -10.73 23.38
N GLY A 7 17.80 -9.65 23.65
CA GLY A 7 17.23 -8.34 23.91
C GLY A 7 16.72 -7.74 22.62
N SER A 8 15.47 -7.29 22.64
CA SER A 8 14.96 -6.28 21.72
C SER A 8 15.90 -5.07 21.78
N SER A 9 16.80 -4.92 20.82
CA SER A 9 17.61 -3.71 20.68
C SER A 9 16.67 -2.55 20.32
N GLN A 10 16.30 -1.74 21.31
CA GLN A 10 15.77 -0.41 21.05
C GLN A 10 16.88 0.36 20.33
N GLU A 11 16.68 0.68 19.05
CA GLU A 11 17.63 1.49 18.31
C GLU A 11 17.70 2.88 18.95
N GLN A 12 18.91 3.29 19.30
CA GLN A 12 19.19 4.58 19.94
C GLN A 12 19.90 5.48 18.93
N TYR A 13 19.77 6.79 19.12
CA TYR A 13 20.42 7.82 18.31
C TYR A 13 21.92 7.57 18.19
N CYS A 14 22.38 7.32 16.97
CA CYS A 14 23.78 7.07 16.69
C CYS A 14 24.49 8.37 16.34
N LYS A 15 25.50 8.77 17.13
CA LYS A 15 26.35 9.94 16.83
C LYS A 15 27.04 9.87 15.47
N GLY A 16 27.22 8.67 14.90
CA GLY A 16 27.77 8.50 13.56
C GLY A 16 26.91 9.14 12.45
N TRP A 17 25.61 9.33 12.68
CA TRP A 17 24.71 9.97 11.73
C TRP A 17 24.96 11.48 11.58
N GLU A 18 25.62 12.11 12.56
CA GLU A 18 26.04 13.52 12.46
C GLU A 18 27.18 13.73 11.44
N GLU A 19 27.81 12.65 10.98
CA GLU A 19 28.82 12.67 9.91
C GLU A 19 28.32 12.06 8.60
N ASP A 20 27.09 11.54 8.58
CA ASP A 20 26.47 10.97 7.40
C ASP A 20 26.06 12.07 6.41
N LYS A 21 26.38 11.89 5.13
CA LYS A 21 26.18 12.93 4.10
C LYS A 21 24.71 13.28 3.88
N ASP A 22 23.82 12.34 4.12
CA ASP A 22 22.39 12.47 3.83
C ASP A 22 21.59 12.89 5.08
N LEU A 23 22.13 12.66 6.28
CA LEU A 23 21.46 12.97 7.56
C LEU A 23 22.01 14.23 8.24
N LYS A 24 23.31 14.51 8.13
CA LYS A 24 24.00 15.61 8.84
C LYS A 24 23.37 16.98 8.64
N SER A 25 22.78 17.24 7.48
CA SER A 25 22.27 18.56 7.10
C SER A 25 20.99 18.97 7.83
N TRP A 26 20.26 18.01 8.43
CA TRP A 26 18.96 18.27 9.04
C TRP A 26 18.71 17.50 10.35
N LEU A 27 19.47 16.44 10.66
CA LEU A 27 19.26 15.62 11.84
C LEU A 27 19.96 16.21 13.07
N GLN A 28 19.25 16.24 14.21
CA GLN A 28 19.77 16.67 15.51
C GLN A 28 19.35 15.70 16.63
N PRO A 29 20.12 15.53 17.71
CA PRO A 29 19.71 14.74 18.85
C PRO A 29 18.66 15.46 19.70
N VAL A 30 17.75 14.71 20.33
CA VAL A 30 16.81 15.25 21.33
C VAL A 30 17.43 15.18 22.72
N PRO A 31 17.62 16.31 23.45
CA PRO A 31 18.23 16.27 24.78
C PRO A 31 17.41 15.44 25.77
N GLY A 32 18.03 14.40 26.33
CA GLY A 32 17.42 13.56 27.36
C GLY A 32 16.55 12.40 26.83
N ASP A 33 16.43 12.23 25.51
CA ASP A 33 15.74 11.10 24.89
C ASP A 33 16.59 10.50 23.75
N GLU A 34 17.34 9.45 24.07
CA GLU A 34 18.20 8.74 23.11
C GLU A 34 17.39 7.92 22.09
N GLY A 35 16.08 7.73 22.30
CA GLY A 35 15.18 7.06 21.36
C GLY A 35 14.60 7.98 20.30
N LYS A 36 14.98 9.27 20.31
CA LYS A 36 14.44 10.28 19.39
C LYS A 36 15.51 11.13 18.73
N ALA A 37 15.20 11.55 17.52
CA ALA A 37 15.93 12.54 16.75
C ALA A 37 15.00 13.70 16.36
N ALA A 38 15.54 14.89 16.18
CA ALA A 38 14.82 16.05 15.68
C ALA A 38 15.26 16.38 14.26
N CYS A 39 14.31 16.74 13.40
CA CYS A 39 14.59 17.30 12.09
C CYS A 39 14.58 18.83 12.16
N GLY A 40 15.72 19.48 11.93
CA GLY A 40 15.87 20.94 11.89
C GLY A 40 15.13 21.60 10.73
N SER A 41 14.91 20.90 9.61
CA SER A 41 14.21 21.43 8.43
C SER A 41 12.67 21.43 8.58
N CYS A 42 12.12 20.43 9.29
CA CYS A 42 10.68 20.25 9.48
C CYS A 42 10.20 20.65 10.88
N ALA A 43 11.13 20.85 11.82
CA ALA A 43 10.85 21.09 13.24
C ALA A 43 9.98 19.99 13.90
N CYS A 44 10.24 18.72 13.58
CA CYS A 44 9.54 17.56 14.13
C CYS A 44 10.48 16.58 14.86
N GLU A 45 9.95 15.82 15.82
CA GLU A 45 10.64 14.70 16.47
C GLU A 45 10.31 13.37 15.78
N LEU A 46 11.31 12.52 15.62
CA LEU A 46 11.25 11.25 14.92
C LEU A 46 11.87 10.14 15.80
N PRO A 47 11.43 8.89 15.66
CA PRO A 47 12.16 7.75 16.22
C PRO A 47 13.62 7.74 15.76
N ALA A 48 14.54 7.48 16.69
CA ALA A 48 15.97 7.39 16.42
C ALA A 48 16.36 6.01 15.87
N ASP A 49 15.68 5.58 14.81
CA ASP A 49 15.96 4.37 14.05
C ASP A 49 16.20 4.70 12.57
N HIS A 50 17.10 3.96 11.94
CA HIS A 50 17.59 4.35 10.62
C HIS A 50 16.48 4.27 9.55
N ALA A 51 15.52 3.36 9.71
CA ALA A 51 14.41 3.17 8.78
C ALA A 51 13.46 4.38 8.79
N HIS A 52 13.06 4.89 9.96
CA HIS A 52 12.20 6.07 10.07
C HIS A 52 12.90 7.33 9.58
N LEU A 53 14.22 7.47 9.80
CA LEU A 53 14.98 8.59 9.26
C LEU A 53 15.02 8.57 7.73
N GLN A 54 15.20 7.40 7.11
CA GLN A 54 15.14 7.23 5.66
C GLN A 54 13.73 7.47 5.09
N GLN A 55 12.69 7.04 5.80
CA GLN A 55 11.31 7.30 5.39
C GLN A 55 10.97 8.79 5.51
N HIS A 56 11.44 9.47 6.56
CA HIS A 56 11.23 10.89 6.77
C HIS A 56 11.88 11.75 5.67
N MET A 57 13.14 11.49 5.30
CA MET A 57 13.81 12.25 4.23
C MET A 57 13.10 12.12 2.86
N ALA A 58 12.34 11.04 2.67
CA ALA A 58 11.58 10.80 1.45
C ALA A 58 10.23 11.54 1.41
N THR A 59 9.80 12.16 2.52
CA THR A 59 8.53 12.90 2.56
C THR A 59 8.61 14.20 1.74
N ALA A 60 7.49 14.56 1.10
CA ALA A 60 7.40 15.77 0.30
C ALA A 60 7.67 17.03 1.13
N GLU A 61 7.16 17.07 2.37
CA GLU A 61 7.38 18.16 3.30
C GLU A 61 8.89 18.35 3.58
N HIS A 62 9.61 17.26 3.86
CA HIS A 62 11.04 17.32 4.09
C HIS A 62 11.84 17.77 2.86
N GLN A 63 11.51 17.24 1.68
CA GLN A 63 12.17 17.64 0.42
C GLN A 63 11.93 19.11 0.07
N THR A 64 10.74 19.63 0.35
CA THR A 64 10.43 21.05 0.13
C THR A 64 11.15 21.98 1.12
N SER A 65 11.34 21.56 2.37
CA SER A 65 12.01 22.35 3.40
C SER A 65 13.55 22.32 3.32
N THR A 66 14.12 21.35 2.60
CA THR A 66 15.59 21.21 2.42
C THR A 66 16.11 21.79 1.10
N THR A 67 15.24 22.15 0.15
CA THR A 67 15.64 22.69 -1.16
C THR A 67 15.77 24.22 -1.13
N PRO A 68 16.94 24.81 -1.44
CA PRO A 68 17.08 26.26 -1.53
C PRO A 68 16.35 26.81 -2.75
N ALA A 69 15.53 27.85 -2.56
CA ALA A 69 14.81 28.54 -3.64
C ALA A 69 15.80 29.16 -4.65
N CYS A 70 15.82 28.63 -5.89
CA CYS A 70 16.62 29.17 -6.99
C CYS A 70 15.89 30.33 -7.68
N SER A 71 16.54 31.48 -7.71
CA SER A 71 16.11 32.77 -8.27
C SER A 71 16.10 32.79 -9.80
N GLN A 72 15.03 33.31 -10.40
CA GLN A 72 14.99 33.66 -11.83
C GLN A 72 15.30 35.16 -12.05
N PRO A 73 16.02 35.55 -13.12
CA PRO A 73 16.25 36.95 -13.45
C PRO A 73 15.11 37.53 -14.31
N LEU A 74 14.58 38.68 -13.88
CA LEU A 74 13.73 39.57 -14.68
C LEU A 74 14.60 40.37 -15.67
N ALA A 75 14.23 40.35 -16.95
CA ALA A 75 14.76 41.27 -17.96
C ALA A 75 13.77 42.41 -18.20
N ASP A 76 14.38 43.59 -18.36
CA ASP A 76 13.87 44.95 -18.23
C ASP A 76 13.38 45.53 -19.59
N GLY A 77 12.53 46.57 -19.55
CA GLY A 77 12.15 47.35 -20.73
C GLY A 77 10.83 48.14 -20.64
N GLY A 78 10.88 49.37 -20.12
CA GLY A 78 9.79 50.37 -20.05
C GLY A 78 9.25 50.87 -21.40
N LEU A 79 8.33 51.84 -21.52
CA LEU A 79 7.98 52.98 -20.66
C LEU A 79 6.69 53.67 -21.20
N ILE A 80 5.83 54.18 -20.29
CA ILE A 80 4.85 55.33 -20.31
C ILE A 80 3.72 55.44 -21.37
N VAL A 81 2.53 56.03 -21.15
CA VAL A 81 1.63 56.50 -20.05
C VAL A 81 0.32 56.93 -20.77
N SER A 82 -0.87 56.68 -20.20
CA SER A 82 -1.97 57.69 -20.05
C SER A 82 -3.27 57.11 -19.46
N LYS A 83 -3.64 57.62 -18.26
CA LYS A 83 -4.97 58.04 -17.71
C LYS A 83 -6.24 57.21 -18.05
N SER A 84 -7.24 56.96 -17.20
CA SER A 84 -7.61 57.35 -15.82
C SER A 84 -8.99 56.74 -15.50
N SER A 85 -9.21 56.20 -14.30
CA SER A 85 -10.45 56.20 -13.46
C SER A 85 -10.49 54.97 -12.52
N GLY A 86 -10.55 55.19 -11.19
CA GLY A 86 -10.65 54.15 -10.15
C GLY A 86 -12.09 54.00 -9.61
N PRO A 87 -12.33 53.58 -8.34
CA PRO A 87 -11.49 52.83 -7.39
C PRO A 87 -12.23 51.63 -6.70
N ALA A 88 -11.59 51.04 -5.68
CA ALA A 88 -12.10 50.10 -4.64
C ALA A 88 -12.15 48.61 -5.06
N ASP A 89 -11.81 47.60 -4.25
CA ASP A 89 -11.32 47.47 -2.87
C ASP A 89 -10.81 46.01 -2.71
N ALA A 90 -10.06 45.76 -1.63
CA ALA A 90 -9.99 44.50 -0.86
C ALA A 90 -9.77 43.15 -1.60
N THR A 91 -8.57 42.56 -1.53
CA THR A 91 -8.24 41.45 -0.59
C THR A 91 -9.21 40.26 -0.64
N GLU A 92 -8.75 39.10 -1.08
CA GLU A 92 -8.44 37.96 -0.20
C GLU A 92 -8.14 36.69 -1.01
N ALA A 93 -7.05 36.04 -0.62
CA ALA A 93 -6.79 34.64 -0.87
C ALA A 93 -7.56 33.83 0.18
N PHE A 94 -8.22 32.73 -0.18
CA PHE A 94 -8.33 31.61 0.75
C PHE A 94 -8.60 30.27 0.05
N CYS A 95 -7.85 29.27 0.50
CA CYS A 95 -8.13 27.85 0.36
C CYS A 95 -9.57 27.50 0.76
N SER A 96 -10.09 26.40 0.25
CA SER A 96 -11.14 25.65 0.94
C SER A 96 -10.95 24.17 0.66
N SER A 97 -10.47 23.44 1.67
CA SER A 97 -10.88 22.05 1.89
C SER A 97 -12.25 22.04 2.60
N PRO A 98 -12.77 20.90 3.05
CA PRO A 98 -13.47 19.88 2.28
C PRO A 98 -14.91 19.72 2.81
N ASP A 99 -15.91 19.48 1.95
CA ASP A 99 -17.19 18.98 2.45
C ASP A 99 -18.01 18.28 1.36
N SER A 100 -18.22 16.98 1.54
CA SER A 100 -19.51 16.32 1.30
C SER A 100 -19.43 14.87 1.75
N LEU A 101 -19.71 14.68 3.04
CA LEU A 101 -20.22 13.43 3.59
C LEU A 101 -21.58 13.09 2.96
N LYS A 102 -21.61 12.11 2.05
CA LYS A 102 -22.65 11.07 1.88
C LYS A 102 -21.90 9.88 1.27
N THR A 103 -21.63 8.79 1.98
CA THR A 103 -22.56 7.67 2.20
C THR A 103 -22.05 6.76 3.34
N LYS A 104 -22.53 6.91 4.58
CA LYS A 104 -22.15 5.99 5.69
C LYS A 104 -23.06 4.75 5.82
N GLU A 105 -24.13 4.66 5.03
CA GLU A 105 -25.06 3.53 5.07
C GLU A 105 -24.76 2.44 4.03
N GLU A 106 -24.20 2.79 2.87
CA GLU A 106 -23.92 1.84 1.80
C GLU A 106 -22.67 1.00 2.11
N ASP A 107 -21.62 1.62 2.68
CA ASP A 107 -20.39 0.93 3.10
C ASP A 107 -20.65 -0.11 4.20
N LYS A 108 -21.68 0.09 5.02
CA LYS A 108 -22.00 -0.84 6.13
C LYS A 108 -22.61 -2.15 5.65
N ALA A 109 -23.21 -2.18 4.45
CA ALA A 109 -23.86 -3.36 3.90
C ALA A 109 -22.88 -4.31 3.18
N MET A 110 -21.76 -3.77 2.65
CA MET A 110 -20.69 -4.58 2.03
C MET A 110 -19.81 -5.31 3.05
N MET A 111 -19.76 -4.83 4.30
CA MET A 111 -18.86 -5.34 5.35
C MET A 111 -19.43 -6.47 6.21
N ALA A 112 -20.54 -7.09 5.78
CA ALA A 112 -21.13 -8.23 6.48
C ALA A 112 -20.47 -9.59 6.13
N ASN A 113 -19.22 -9.59 5.67
CA ASN A 113 -18.48 -10.82 5.38
C ASN A 113 -18.11 -11.55 6.70
N GLY A 114 -18.93 -12.53 7.06
CA GLY A 114 -18.68 -13.47 8.16
C GLY A 114 -19.38 -13.17 9.48
N LEU A 115 -20.24 -12.15 9.55
CA LEU A 115 -21.15 -11.97 10.68
C LEU A 115 -22.47 -12.68 10.34
N GLY A 116 -22.68 -13.85 10.95
CA GLY A 116 -23.67 -14.83 10.49
C GLY A 116 -25.11 -14.32 10.26
N LYS A 117 -25.65 -14.70 9.08
CA LYS A 117 -27.01 -15.18 8.70
C LYS A 117 -27.33 -14.79 7.23
N PRO A 118 -28.22 -15.45 6.43
CA PRO A 118 -29.11 -16.59 6.67
C PRO A 118 -28.70 -17.87 5.85
N ALA A 119 -29.58 -18.88 5.77
CA ALA A 119 -29.35 -20.26 5.26
C ALA A 119 -28.95 -20.44 3.77
N GLY A 120 -28.41 -19.43 3.09
CA GLY A 120 -27.91 -19.54 1.71
C GLY A 120 -26.40 -19.78 1.66
N ALA A 121 -25.92 -20.52 0.66
CA ALA A 121 -24.48 -20.69 0.43
C ALA A 121 -23.81 -19.34 0.11
N PHE A 122 -22.60 -19.13 0.63
CA PHE A 122 -21.77 -17.96 0.34
C PHE A 122 -21.54 -17.81 -1.17
N ARG A 123 -21.56 -16.55 -1.67
CA ARG A 123 -21.26 -16.19 -3.06
C ARG A 123 -20.58 -14.83 -3.10
N PHE A 124 -19.70 -14.63 -4.08
CA PHE A 124 -19.15 -13.31 -4.37
C PHE A 124 -20.20 -12.41 -5.04
N SER A 125 -19.96 -11.09 -4.96
CA SER A 125 -20.66 -10.11 -5.79
C SER A 125 -20.41 -10.40 -7.27
N ALA A 126 -21.38 -10.04 -8.12
CA ALA A 126 -21.26 -10.25 -9.57
C ALA A 126 -20.22 -9.31 -10.22
N GLU A 127 -20.00 -8.15 -9.61
CA GLU A 127 -19.08 -7.10 -10.03
C GLU A 127 -18.21 -6.66 -8.83
N PRO A 128 -17.02 -6.08 -9.08
CA PRO A 128 -16.39 -5.89 -10.40
C PRO A 128 -15.87 -7.20 -11.03
N THR A 129 -15.81 -7.25 -12.36
CA THR A 129 -15.12 -8.34 -13.09
C THR A 129 -13.61 -8.15 -13.08
N LEU A 130 -12.84 -9.17 -13.50
CA LEU A 130 -11.38 -9.02 -13.66
C LEU A 130 -11.01 -7.94 -14.69
N GLU A 131 -11.84 -7.72 -15.71
CA GLU A 131 -11.62 -6.65 -16.70
C GLU A 131 -11.89 -5.26 -16.10
N ASP A 132 -12.88 -5.14 -15.22
CA ASP A 132 -13.15 -3.91 -14.50
C ASP A 132 -11.99 -3.58 -13.56
N ILE A 133 -11.49 -4.56 -12.80
CA ILE A 133 -10.32 -4.40 -11.93
C ILE A 133 -9.09 -3.99 -12.75
N ARG A 134 -8.83 -4.67 -13.89
CA ARG A 134 -7.73 -4.33 -14.81
C ARG A 134 -7.84 -2.88 -15.29
N SER A 135 -9.03 -2.45 -15.68
CA SER A 135 -9.29 -1.10 -16.18
C SER A 135 -9.10 -0.04 -15.09
N LEU A 136 -9.66 -0.26 -13.89
CA LEU A 136 -9.54 0.63 -12.74
C LEU A 136 -8.08 0.78 -12.29
N GLN A 137 -7.35 -0.34 -12.19
CA GLN A 137 -5.94 -0.36 -11.81
C GLN A 137 -5.07 0.38 -12.84
N SER A 138 -5.35 0.17 -14.13
CA SER A 138 -4.62 0.81 -15.21
C SER A 138 -4.84 2.32 -15.21
N ALA A 139 -6.08 2.77 -15.00
CA ALA A 139 -6.40 4.20 -14.86
C ALA A 139 -5.67 4.82 -13.65
N PHE A 140 -5.76 4.18 -12.49
CA PHE A 140 -5.07 4.62 -11.26
C PHE A 140 -3.56 4.78 -11.47
N THR A 141 -2.94 3.82 -12.16
CA THR A 141 -1.51 3.82 -12.49
C THR A 141 -1.14 4.94 -13.46
N GLN A 142 -1.97 5.16 -14.48
CA GLN A 142 -1.74 6.17 -15.52
C GLN A 142 -1.83 7.58 -14.96
N GLU A 143 -2.85 7.87 -14.14
CA GLU A 143 -3.03 9.16 -13.46
C GLU A 143 -1.80 9.58 -12.65
N ARG A 144 -1.10 8.60 -12.08
CA ARG A 144 0.09 8.82 -11.23
C ARG A 144 1.41 8.73 -12.00
N GLY A 145 1.37 8.42 -13.29
CA GLY A 145 2.58 8.22 -14.11
C GLY A 145 3.43 7.02 -13.65
N TRP A 146 2.81 6.05 -12.95
CA TRP A 146 3.53 4.92 -12.36
C TRP A 146 3.83 3.79 -13.33
N GLY A 147 3.41 3.92 -14.59
CA GLY A 147 3.63 2.92 -15.63
C GLY A 147 5.11 2.52 -15.79
N ARG A 148 6.06 3.41 -15.51
CA ARG A 148 7.51 3.11 -15.53
C ARG A 148 7.94 2.08 -14.47
N TYR A 149 7.27 2.06 -13.31
CA TYR A 149 7.59 1.17 -12.20
C TYR A 149 6.87 -0.17 -12.31
N HIS A 150 5.76 -0.23 -13.05
CA HIS A 150 4.97 -1.44 -13.30
C HIS A 150 5.58 -2.31 -14.41
N GLN A 151 6.85 -2.68 -14.24
CA GLN A 151 7.49 -3.73 -15.03
C GLN A 151 7.11 -5.11 -14.47
N PRO A 152 7.01 -6.17 -15.30
CA PRO A 152 6.57 -7.50 -14.84
C PRO A 152 7.31 -8.03 -13.61
N ARG A 153 8.64 -7.86 -13.56
CA ARG A 153 9.43 -8.28 -12.39
C ARG A 153 9.05 -7.53 -11.12
N ASN A 154 8.82 -6.23 -11.21
CA ASN A 154 8.49 -5.40 -10.05
C ASN A 154 7.09 -5.74 -9.52
N LEU A 155 6.12 -5.94 -10.43
CA LEU A 155 4.77 -6.39 -10.08
C LEU A 155 4.78 -7.78 -9.43
N LEU A 156 5.62 -8.69 -9.90
CA LEU A 156 5.81 -10.00 -9.28
C LEU A 156 6.38 -9.88 -7.86
N LEU A 157 7.36 -8.98 -7.64
CA LEU A 157 7.94 -8.78 -6.31
C LEU A 157 6.95 -8.12 -5.34
N ALA A 158 6.15 -7.15 -5.82
CA ALA A 158 5.05 -6.57 -5.05
C ALA A 158 4.03 -7.65 -4.65
N LEU A 159 3.58 -8.47 -5.62
CA LEU A 159 2.69 -9.61 -5.37
C LEU A 159 3.23 -10.56 -4.29
N VAL A 160 4.54 -10.84 -4.28
CA VAL A 160 5.16 -11.67 -3.25
C VAL A 160 5.13 -11.00 -1.88
N GLY A 161 5.29 -9.68 -1.82
CA GLY A 161 5.11 -8.88 -0.61
C GLY A 161 3.71 -9.05 -0.01
N GLU A 162 2.67 -8.80 -0.80
CA GLU A 162 1.28 -8.92 -0.34
C GLU A 162 0.89 -10.35 0.07
N VAL A 163 1.46 -11.36 -0.60
CA VAL A 163 1.30 -12.76 -0.16
C VAL A 163 1.94 -13.00 1.22
N GLY A 164 3.05 -12.30 1.51
CA GLY A 164 3.68 -12.28 2.82
C GLY A 164 2.78 -11.65 3.88
N GLU A 165 2.27 -10.44 3.62
CA GLU A 165 1.36 -9.72 4.52
C GLU A 165 0.09 -10.54 4.80
N LEU A 166 -0.50 -11.14 3.75
CA LEU A 166 -1.60 -12.10 3.90
C LEU A 166 -1.24 -13.28 4.81
N ALA A 167 -0.02 -13.83 4.68
CA ALA A 167 0.44 -14.94 5.50
C ALA A 167 0.64 -14.53 6.97
N GLU A 168 1.07 -13.30 7.24
CA GLU A 168 1.27 -12.77 8.59
C GLU A 168 -0.03 -12.76 9.41
N LEU A 169 -1.19 -12.59 8.77
CA LEU A 169 -2.50 -12.66 9.44
C LEU A 169 -2.80 -14.05 10.03
N PHE A 170 -2.22 -15.11 9.44
CA PHE A 170 -2.45 -16.49 9.84
C PHE A 170 -1.29 -17.11 10.62
N GLN A 171 -0.08 -16.54 10.57
CA GLN A 171 1.16 -17.21 11.02
C GLN A 171 1.14 -17.71 12.48
N TRP A 172 0.38 -17.04 13.37
CA TRP A 172 0.27 -17.38 14.80
C TRP A 172 -1.08 -17.96 15.21
N ARG A 173 -1.92 -18.35 14.24
CA ARG A 173 -3.23 -18.98 14.49
C ARG A 173 -3.06 -20.50 14.60
N GLU A 174 -3.58 -21.11 15.68
CA GLU A 174 -3.56 -22.56 15.83
C GLU A 174 -4.51 -23.26 14.84
N GLU A 175 -5.77 -22.83 14.80
CA GLU A 175 -6.78 -23.30 13.86
C GLU A 175 -7.48 -22.11 13.18
N ALA A 176 -7.70 -22.23 11.87
CA ALA A 176 -8.45 -21.26 11.07
C ALA A 176 -9.66 -21.95 10.42
N PRO A 177 -10.72 -22.24 11.20
CA PRO A 177 -11.91 -22.90 10.67
C PRO A 177 -12.64 -22.02 9.65
N GLU A 178 -13.47 -22.65 8.81
CA GLU A 178 -14.26 -21.97 7.79
C GLU A 178 -15.06 -20.80 8.39
N GLY A 179 -15.04 -19.66 7.70
CA GLY A 179 -15.71 -18.44 8.16
C GLY A 179 -14.97 -17.68 9.27
N LEU A 180 -13.85 -18.23 9.78
CA LEU A 180 -12.95 -17.60 10.75
C LEU A 180 -13.66 -17.10 12.03
N PRO A 181 -14.47 -17.93 12.71
CA PRO A 181 -15.12 -17.57 13.96
C PRO A 181 -14.09 -17.06 14.97
N GLY A 182 -14.42 -15.97 15.66
CA GLY A 182 -13.53 -15.32 16.64
C GLY A 182 -12.64 -14.23 16.07
N TRP A 183 -12.56 -14.06 14.75
CA TRP A 183 -11.90 -12.91 14.14
C TRP A 183 -12.74 -11.64 14.36
N THR A 184 -12.09 -10.61 14.86
CA THR A 184 -12.61 -9.25 15.03
C THR A 184 -12.91 -8.60 13.68
N VAL A 185 -13.65 -7.49 13.70
CA VAL A 185 -13.96 -6.72 12.48
C VAL A 185 -12.67 -6.24 11.81
N SER A 186 -11.73 -5.69 12.57
CA SER A 186 -10.45 -5.18 12.04
C SER A 186 -9.58 -6.30 11.44
N GLU A 187 -9.55 -7.50 12.02
CA GLU A 187 -8.81 -8.63 11.42
C GLU A 187 -9.45 -9.10 10.11
N ARG A 188 -10.77 -8.99 9.98
CA ARG A 188 -11.49 -9.32 8.73
C ARG A 188 -11.29 -8.25 7.66
N GLU A 189 -11.21 -6.98 8.06
CA GLU A 189 -10.85 -5.87 7.17
C GLU A 189 -9.43 -6.08 6.64
N ALA A 190 -8.45 -6.31 7.51
CA ALA A 190 -7.07 -6.60 7.09
C ALA A 190 -7.01 -7.81 6.14
N LEU A 191 -7.72 -8.90 6.45
CA LEU A 191 -7.80 -10.05 5.53
C LEU A 191 -8.38 -9.68 4.17
N SER A 192 -9.41 -8.85 4.14
CA SER A 192 -10.03 -8.38 2.90
C SER A 192 -9.07 -7.53 2.08
N ASP A 193 -8.30 -6.67 2.74
CA ASP A 193 -7.32 -5.79 2.12
C ASP A 193 -6.18 -6.61 1.50
N GLU A 194 -5.54 -7.50 2.26
CA GLU A 194 -4.42 -8.32 1.76
C GLU A 194 -4.83 -9.27 0.63
N LEU A 195 -6.03 -9.87 0.71
CA LEU A 195 -6.59 -10.67 -0.39
C LEU A 195 -6.81 -9.82 -1.64
N SER A 196 -7.22 -8.57 -1.47
CA SER A 196 -7.47 -7.64 -2.57
C SER A 196 -6.17 -7.19 -3.21
N ASP A 197 -5.13 -6.89 -2.43
CA ASP A 197 -3.83 -6.46 -2.95
C ASP A 197 -3.15 -7.58 -3.75
N VAL A 198 -3.19 -8.82 -3.27
CA VAL A 198 -2.76 -10.00 -4.03
C VAL A 198 -3.48 -10.09 -5.38
N LEU A 199 -4.81 -9.89 -5.39
CA LEU A 199 -5.61 -9.92 -6.63
C LEU A 199 -5.22 -8.78 -7.58
N ILE A 200 -5.09 -7.56 -7.06
CA ILE A 200 -4.79 -6.35 -7.84
C ILE A 200 -3.42 -6.49 -8.53
N TYR A 201 -2.39 -6.91 -7.81
CA TYR A 201 -1.07 -7.11 -8.43
C TYR A 201 -1.03 -8.29 -9.40
N LEU A 202 -1.78 -9.37 -9.13
CA LEU A 202 -1.89 -10.48 -10.08
C LEU A 202 -2.54 -10.04 -11.40
N VAL A 203 -3.62 -9.26 -11.33
CA VAL A 203 -4.29 -8.70 -12.51
C VAL A 203 -3.37 -7.74 -13.26
N ALA A 204 -2.69 -6.83 -12.55
CA ALA A 204 -1.73 -5.91 -13.15
C ALA A 204 -0.56 -6.64 -13.83
N LEU A 205 -0.04 -7.70 -13.20
CA LEU A 205 1.00 -8.53 -13.78
C LEU A 205 0.53 -9.24 -15.06
N ALA A 206 -0.70 -9.77 -15.06
CA ALA A 206 -1.29 -10.38 -16.25
C ALA A 206 -1.48 -9.38 -17.39
N ASP A 207 -1.94 -8.16 -17.10
CA ASP A 207 -2.07 -7.06 -18.06
C ASP A 207 -0.71 -6.74 -18.71
N LYS A 208 0.34 -6.55 -17.91
CA LYS A 208 1.70 -6.29 -18.41
C LYS A 208 2.32 -7.45 -19.18
N CYS A 209 1.89 -8.68 -18.91
CA CYS A 209 2.33 -9.86 -19.63
C CYS A 209 1.45 -10.21 -20.85
N HIS A 210 0.39 -9.42 -21.11
CA HIS A 210 -0.62 -9.70 -22.14
C HIS A 210 -1.24 -11.11 -22.01
N VAL A 211 -1.55 -11.51 -20.79
CA VAL A 211 -2.22 -12.78 -20.49
C VAL A 211 -3.71 -12.50 -20.24
N ASP A 212 -4.57 -13.08 -21.07
CA ASP A 212 -6.01 -13.20 -20.77
C ASP A 212 -6.18 -14.13 -19.56
N LEU A 213 -6.22 -13.52 -18.37
CA LEU A 213 -6.24 -14.19 -17.09
C LEU A 213 -7.52 -15.03 -16.88
N PRO A 214 -8.74 -14.53 -17.15
CA PRO A 214 -9.95 -15.36 -17.11
C PRO A 214 -9.84 -16.62 -17.98
N ALA A 215 -9.43 -16.48 -19.25
CA ALA A 215 -9.32 -17.63 -20.14
C ALA A 215 -8.18 -18.57 -19.71
N ALA A 216 -7.07 -18.06 -19.19
CA ALA A 216 -5.97 -18.86 -18.64
C ALA A 216 -6.41 -19.69 -17.43
N ALA A 217 -7.20 -19.10 -16.52
CA ALA A 217 -7.75 -19.79 -15.35
C ALA A 217 -8.68 -20.94 -15.77
N LEU A 218 -9.59 -20.71 -16.72
CA LEU A 218 -10.48 -21.75 -17.26
C LEU A 218 -9.68 -22.92 -17.84
N ARG A 219 -8.71 -22.64 -18.72
CA ARG A 219 -7.81 -23.67 -19.27
C ARG A 219 -7.04 -24.42 -18.18
N LYS A 220 -6.66 -23.75 -17.09
CA LYS A 220 -5.94 -24.38 -15.97
C LYS A 220 -6.85 -25.30 -15.15
N ILE A 221 -8.11 -24.91 -14.96
CA ILE A 221 -9.13 -25.74 -14.30
C ILE A 221 -9.36 -27.03 -15.09
N ASP A 222 -9.51 -26.95 -16.41
CA ASP A 222 -9.67 -28.15 -17.25
C ASP A 222 -8.46 -29.08 -17.18
N LYS A 223 -7.25 -28.51 -17.22
CA LYS A 223 -6.00 -29.27 -16.98
C LYS A 223 -5.98 -29.92 -15.60
N ASN A 224 -6.48 -29.25 -14.55
CA ASN A 224 -6.55 -29.80 -13.21
C ASN A 224 -7.55 -30.96 -13.12
N ARG A 225 -8.71 -30.88 -13.79
CA ARG A 225 -9.70 -31.99 -13.84
C ARG A 225 -9.10 -33.26 -14.44
N LEU A 226 -8.31 -33.11 -15.51
CA LEU A 226 -7.61 -34.25 -16.13
C LEU A 226 -6.51 -34.80 -15.22
N LYS A 227 -5.81 -33.92 -14.49
CA LYS A 227 -4.71 -34.29 -13.60
C LYS A 227 -5.17 -34.95 -12.29
N TYR A 228 -6.37 -34.61 -11.82
CA TYR A 228 -6.97 -35.12 -10.58
C TYR A 228 -8.40 -35.62 -10.82
N PRO A 229 -8.58 -36.80 -11.47
CA PRO A 229 -9.91 -37.36 -11.72
C PRO A 229 -10.63 -37.68 -10.41
N ALA A 230 -11.89 -37.25 -10.27
CA ALA A 230 -12.66 -37.37 -9.02
C ALA A 230 -12.69 -38.81 -8.47
N GLU A 231 -12.85 -39.80 -9.33
CA GLU A 231 -12.87 -41.23 -8.98
C GLU A 231 -11.57 -41.72 -8.33
N LYS A 232 -10.44 -41.05 -8.59
CA LYS A 232 -9.11 -41.43 -8.07
C LYS A 232 -8.69 -40.65 -6.83
N VAL A 233 -9.28 -39.46 -6.62
CA VAL A 233 -8.82 -38.50 -5.61
C VAL A 233 -9.88 -38.16 -4.56
N TYR A 234 -11.09 -38.74 -4.65
CA TYR A 234 -12.14 -38.52 -3.65
C TYR A 234 -11.64 -38.84 -2.24
N GLY A 235 -11.63 -37.83 -1.35
CA GLY A 235 -11.13 -37.96 0.02
C GLY A 235 -9.61 -38.11 0.16
N SER A 236 -8.82 -37.87 -0.90
CA SER A 236 -7.37 -38.03 -0.89
C SER A 236 -6.66 -36.76 -1.35
N SER A 237 -5.75 -36.22 -0.52
CA SER A 237 -4.86 -35.09 -0.85
C SER A 237 -3.54 -35.54 -1.50
N LYS A 238 -3.41 -36.82 -1.86
CA LYS A 238 -2.17 -37.37 -2.42
C LYS A 238 -1.83 -36.68 -3.74
N LYS A 239 -0.52 -36.56 -4.02
CA LYS A 239 -0.07 -35.96 -5.27
C LYS A 239 -0.41 -36.92 -6.42
N TYR A 240 -0.71 -36.36 -7.60
CA TYR A 240 -1.06 -37.12 -8.81
C TYR A 240 -0.02 -38.19 -9.22
N THR A 241 1.24 -38.01 -8.80
CA THR A 241 2.34 -38.97 -8.99
C THR A 241 2.18 -40.26 -8.18
N GLU A 242 1.24 -40.32 -7.25
CA GLU A 242 1.03 -41.45 -6.33
C GLU A 242 -0.19 -42.32 -6.71
N TYR A 243 -0.92 -41.98 -7.78
CA TYR A 243 -2.13 -42.71 -8.22
C TYR A 243 -1.91 -43.65 -9.42
N GLN A 244 -0.67 -43.78 -9.90
CA GLN A 244 -0.34 -44.77 -10.93
C GLN A 244 0.03 -46.09 -10.26
N ASN A 245 -0.97 -46.97 -10.10
CA ASN A 245 -0.80 -48.41 -9.97
C ASN A 245 -1.80 -49.10 -10.91
#